data_AF-A0A1Y6KAB0-F1
#
_entry.id   AF-A0A1Y6KAB0-F1
#
_cell.length_a   1.000
_cell.length_b   1.000
_cell.length_c   1.000
_cell.angle_alpha   90.00
_cell.angle_beta   90.00
_cell.angle_gamma   90.00
#
_symmetry.space_group_name_H-M   'P 1'
#
loop_
_entity.id
_entity.type
_entity.pdbx_description
1 polymer ?
#
loop_
_entity_poly.entity_id
_entity_poly.type
_entity_poly.pdbx_seq_one_letter_code
_entity_poly.pdbx_strand_id
1 'polypeptide(L)'
;MLYEAASAMLVRSKQWCGIKAWGVRIAAKRGHKRAVVAVARKLAVVMHRMWIDGSAFRFAAEDESAGEPNFSNPTALAAAM
;
A
#
# COMPACT_ATOMS: atom_id res chain seq x y z
N MET A 1 -15.45 8.61 -7.60
CA MET A 1 -15.32 7.37 -6.81
C MET A 1 -14.03 7.23 -5.97
N LEU A 2 -13.12 8.23 -5.91
CA LEU A 2 -11.89 8.13 -5.08
C LEU A 2 -12.14 8.27 -3.57
N TYR A 3 -13.16 9.02 -3.16
CA TYR A 3 -13.51 9.20 -1.74
C TYR A 3 -14.01 7.89 -1.12
N GLU A 4 -14.92 7.18 -1.78
CA GLU A 4 -15.41 5.88 -1.30
C GLU A 4 -14.31 4.84 -1.27
N ALA A 5 -13.46 4.79 -2.31
CA ALA A 5 -12.31 3.89 -2.34
C ALA A 5 -11.34 4.18 -1.18
N ALA A 6 -11.02 5.45 -0.91
CA ALA A 6 -10.19 5.85 0.21
C ALA A 6 -10.84 5.51 1.58
N SER A 7 -12.16 5.67 1.69
CA SER A 7 -12.92 5.29 2.89
C SER A 7 -12.86 3.77 3.12
N ALA A 8 -13.15 2.98 2.08
CA ALA A 8 -13.05 1.52 2.13
C ALA A 8 -11.62 1.05 2.41
N MET A 9 -10.60 1.73 1.91
CA MET A 9 -9.20 1.42 2.21
C MET A 9 -8.87 1.66 3.70
N LEU A 10 -9.40 2.74 4.30
CA LEU A 10 -9.18 3.04 5.71
C LEU A 10 -9.95 2.11 6.65
N VAL A 11 -11.15 1.68 6.26
CA VAL A 11 -12.07 0.94 7.15
C VAL A 11 -12.07 -0.57 6.91
N ARG A 12 -11.95 -1.02 5.65
CA ARG A 12 -12.18 -2.43 5.25
C ARG A 12 -10.92 -3.16 4.81
N SER A 13 -9.93 -2.46 4.25
CA SER A 13 -8.73 -3.12 3.73
C SER A 13 -7.90 -3.71 4.88
N LYS A 14 -7.49 -4.98 4.77
CA LYS A 14 -6.54 -5.62 5.71
C LYS A 14 -5.08 -5.28 5.39
N GLN A 15 -4.81 -4.90 4.14
CA GLN A 15 -3.45 -4.57 3.69
C GLN A 15 -2.97 -3.27 4.34
N TRP A 16 -1.74 -3.29 4.85
CA TRP A 16 -1.10 -2.13 5.47
C TRP A 16 -0.09 -1.50 4.51
N CYS A 17 -0.22 -0.19 4.29
CA CYS A 17 0.68 0.56 3.43
C CYS A 17 0.90 1.96 4.01
N GLY A 18 1.97 2.63 3.58
CA GLY A 18 2.33 3.95 4.10
C GLY A 18 1.21 4.98 3.98
N ILE A 19 0.41 4.93 2.90
CA ILE A 19 -0.74 5.82 2.70
C ILE A 19 -1.84 5.55 3.73
N LYS A 20 -2.14 4.29 4.03
CA LYS A 20 -3.12 3.90 5.05
C LYS A 20 -2.67 4.35 6.44
N ALA A 21 -1.43 4.08 6.81
CA ALA A 21 -0.86 4.51 8.10
C ALA A 21 -0.93 6.04 8.28
N TRP A 22 -0.59 6.78 7.21
CA TRP A 22 -0.71 8.23 7.19
C TRP A 22 -2.17 8.69 7.32
N GLY A 23 -3.09 8.04 6.63
CA GLY A 23 -4.52 8.30 6.73
C GLY A 23 -5.10 8.08 8.12
N VAL A 24 -4.74 6.98 8.79
CA VAL A 24 -5.16 6.71 10.17
C VAL A 24 -4.63 7.78 11.13
N ARG A 25 -3.37 8.20 10.98
CA ARG A 25 -2.80 9.30 11.78
C ARG A 25 -3.55 10.63 11.57
N ILE A 26 -4.01 10.92 10.36
CA ILE A 26 -4.82 12.12 10.09
C ILE A 26 -6.21 11.98 10.69
N ALA A 27 -6.82 10.80 10.61
CA ALA A 27 -8.13 10.54 11.19
C ALA A 27 -8.12 10.81 12.71
N ALA A 28 -7.05 10.39 13.40
CA ALA A 28 -6.85 10.66 14.82
C ALA A 28 -6.69 12.17 15.14
N LYS A 29 -6.06 12.96 14.26
CA LYS A 29 -5.78 14.38 14.51
C LYS A 29 -6.87 15.35 14.07
N ARG A 30 -7.57 15.05 12.97
CA ARG A 30 -8.47 16.01 12.28
C ARG A 30 -9.84 15.43 11.94
N GLY A 31 -10.10 14.17 12.31
CA GLY A 31 -11.36 13.48 12.05
C GLY A 31 -11.40 12.74 10.70
N HIS A 32 -12.27 11.73 10.64
CA HIS A 32 -12.33 10.75 9.56
C HIS A 32 -12.60 11.37 8.17
N LYS A 33 -13.60 12.25 8.05
CA LYS A 33 -13.97 12.87 6.75
C LYS A 33 -12.81 13.63 6.10
N ARG A 34 -12.03 14.36 6.90
CA ARG A 34 -10.84 15.10 6.43
C ARG A 34 -9.70 14.16 6.06
N ALA A 35 -9.56 13.04 6.78
CA ALA A 35 -8.57 12.02 6.47
C ALA A 35 -8.86 11.32 5.13
N VAL A 36 -10.12 10.95 4.86
CA VAL A 36 -10.52 10.32 3.60
C VAL A 36 -10.18 11.22 2.40
N VAL A 37 -10.48 12.52 2.48
CA VAL A 37 -10.14 13.47 1.41
C VAL A 37 -8.63 13.61 1.22
N ALA A 38 -7.86 13.69 2.31
CA ALA A 38 -6.40 13.79 2.24
C ALA A 38 -5.77 12.53 1.61
N VAL A 39 -6.28 11.36 2.00
CA VAL A 39 -5.86 10.06 1.48
C VAL A 39 -6.23 9.90 0.00
N ALA A 40 -7.43 10.29 -0.40
CA ALA A 40 -7.85 10.27 -1.80
C ALA A 40 -6.95 11.13 -2.70
N ARG A 41 -6.56 12.33 -2.24
CA ARG A 41 -5.61 13.19 -2.97
C ARG A 41 -4.24 12.53 -3.11
N LYS A 42 -3.73 11.94 -2.03
CA LYS A 42 -2.43 11.25 -2.07
C LYS A 42 -2.46 10.00 -2.96
N LEU A 43 -3.55 9.25 -2.94
CA LEU A 43 -3.77 8.10 -3.83
C LEU A 43 -3.79 8.53 -5.30
N ALA A 44 -4.52 9.60 -5.64
CA ALA A 44 -4.58 10.10 -7.01
C ALA A 44 -3.20 10.51 -7.55
N VAL A 45 -2.40 11.20 -6.73
CA VAL A 45 -1.04 11.61 -7.12
C VAL A 45 -0.13 10.40 -7.31
N VAL A 46 -0.15 9.43 -6.39
CA VAL A 46 0.69 8.22 -6.51
C VAL A 46 0.30 7.40 -7.73
N MET A 47 -0.99 7.18 -7.95
CA MET A 47 -1.48 6.44 -9.11
C MET A 47 -1.13 7.14 -10.43
N HIS A 48 -1.25 8.48 -10.48
CA HIS A 48 -0.86 9.26 -11.64
C HIS A 48 0.65 9.20 -11.89
N ARG A 49 1.46 9.27 -10.83
CA ARG A 49 2.92 9.14 -10.92
C ARG A 49 3.34 7.76 -11.40
N MET A 50 2.71 6.70 -10.89
CA MET A 50 2.98 5.34 -11.33
C MET A 50 2.61 5.13 -12.79
N TRP A 51 1.52 5.74 -13.26
CA TRP A 51 1.11 5.68 -14.67
C TRP A 51 2.16 6.31 -15.59
N ILE A 52 2.82 7.39 -15.16
CA ILE A 52 3.86 8.07 -15.93
C ILE A 52 5.20 7.31 -15.84
N ASP A 53 5.52 6.77 -14.66
CA ASP A 53 6.83 6.19 -14.36
C ASP A 53 6.92 4.68 -14.65
N GLY A 54 5.78 4.00 -14.84
CA GLY A 54 5.68 2.55 -14.99
C GLY A 54 5.96 1.74 -13.71
N SER A 55 6.23 2.40 -12.58
CA SER A 55 6.52 1.75 -11.30
C SER A 55 5.29 1.11 -10.66
N ALA A 56 5.44 -0.05 -10.00
CA ALA A 56 4.37 -0.72 -9.25
C ALA A 56 4.18 -0.16 -7.82
N PHE A 57 2.96 -0.29 -7.26
CA PHE A 57 2.61 0.20 -5.92
C PHE A 57 3.09 -0.82 -4.89
N ARG A 58 4.01 -0.42 -4.00
CA ARG A 58 4.51 -1.30 -2.93
C ARG A 58 3.67 -1.14 -1.67
N PHE A 59 3.03 -2.23 -1.26
CA PHE A 59 2.45 -2.36 0.08
C PHE A 59 3.57 -2.63 1.08
N ALA A 60 3.43 -2.24 2.34
CA ALA A 60 4.55 -2.20 3.31
C ALA A 60 4.97 -3.60 3.85
N ALA A 61 4.79 -4.65 3.06
CA ALA A 61 5.19 -6.03 3.36
C ALA A 61 5.55 -6.84 2.11
N GLU A 62 5.98 -6.19 1.03
CA GLU A 62 6.65 -6.84 -0.09
C GLU A 62 7.97 -6.11 -0.35
N ASP A 63 8.88 -6.27 0.60
CA ASP A 63 10.30 -6.39 0.25
C ASP A 63 10.44 -7.76 -0.44
N GLU A 64 10.21 -7.82 -1.75
CA GLU A 64 10.49 -9.01 -2.53
C GLU A 64 11.15 -8.59 -3.85
N SER A 65 12.44 -8.36 -3.73
CA SER A 65 13.41 -8.81 -4.72
C SER A 65 13.24 -10.33 -4.99
N ALA A 66 12.20 -10.75 -5.71
CA ALA A 66 12.13 -12.10 -6.27
C ALA A 66 11.45 -12.09 -7.64
N GLY A 67 12.29 -11.74 -8.62
CA GLY A 67 12.13 -12.11 -10.01
C GLY A 67 13.45 -12.57 -10.65
N GLU A 68 14.52 -12.74 -9.88
CA GLU A 68 15.65 -13.59 -10.26
C GLU A 68 15.71 -14.76 -9.26
N PRO A 69 15.60 -16.01 -9.72
CA PRO A 69 15.76 -17.17 -8.85
C PRO A 69 17.25 -17.30 -8.48
N ASN A 70 17.61 -16.86 -7.27
CA ASN A 70 18.95 -17.07 -6.72
C ASN A 70 18.99 -18.37 -5.90
N PHE A 71 19.80 -19.33 -6.34
CA PHE A 71 19.97 -20.68 -5.78
C PHE A 71 20.66 -20.71 -4.39
N SER A 72 20.73 -19.59 -3.69
CA SER A 72 21.58 -19.43 -2.49
C SER A 72 20.83 -19.43 -1.15
N ASN A 73 19.50 -19.62 -1.10
CA ASN A 73 18.76 -19.52 0.17
C ASN A 73 18.40 -20.91 0.75
N PRO A 74 18.96 -21.32 1.89
CA PRO A 74 18.82 -22.69 2.42
C PRO A 74 17.42 -23.05 2.92
N THR A 75 16.49 -22.08 3.01
CA THR A 75 15.12 -22.30 3.48
C THR A 75 14.23 -23.03 2.47
N ALA A 76 14.59 -23.03 1.18
CA ALA A 76 13.80 -23.70 0.12
C ALA A 76 13.81 -25.24 0.25
N LEU A 77 14.83 -25.83 0.89
CA LEU A 77 14.94 -27.28 1.09
C LEU A 77 13.98 -27.82 2.15
N ALA A 78 13.50 -27.00 3.07
CA ALA A 78 12.61 -27.43 4.15
C ALA A 78 11.14 -27.60 3.72
N ALA A 79 10.75 -27.06 2.54
CA ALA A 79 9.37 -27.03 2.08
C ALA A 79 9.02 -28.14 1.06
N ALA A 80 9.96 -29.03 0.72
CA ALA A 80 9.78 -30.08 -0.30
C ALA A 80 9.85 -31.53 0.26
N MET A 81 9.56 -31.71 1.55
CA MET A 81 9.14 -32.98 2.15
C MET A 81 7.63 -32.95 2.37
#